data_AF-A0A7S2A9N4-F1
#
_entry.id   AF-A0A7S2A9N4-F1
#
_cell.length_a   1.000
_cell.length_b   1.000
_cell.length_c   1.000
_cell.angle_alpha   90.00
_cell.angle_beta   90.00
_cell.angle_gamma   90.00
#
_symmetry.space_group_name_H-M   'P 1'
#
loop_
_entity.id
_entity.type
_entity.pdbx_description
1 polymer ?
#
loop_
_entity_poly.entity_id
_entity_poly.type
_entity_poly.pdbx_seq_one_letter_code
_entity_poly.pdbx_strand_id
1 'polypeptide(L)'
;MKKMKKWVLLGNVNIKHALILLEAEKAALDGQLDSAKKKYQAAIATASRHGFLHDKALANERAGEFFLQIGDKDWASYYIRNAHQLYSAWGSKAKTDHLQRKRGDLI
;
A
#
# COMPACT_ATOMS: atom_id res chain seq x y z
N MET A 1 2.11 -5.32 -17.29
CA MET A 1 3.39 -5.57 -16.57
C MET A 1 4.69 -5.28 -17.34
N LYS A 2 4.70 -5.08 -18.68
CA LYS A 2 5.96 -4.88 -19.44
C LYS A 2 6.67 -3.53 -19.20
N LYS A 3 5.94 -2.44 -18.91
CA LYS A 3 6.54 -1.11 -18.68
C LYS A 3 7.24 -0.98 -17.32
N MET A 4 6.63 -1.50 -16.24
CA MET A 4 7.21 -1.43 -14.88
C MET A 4 8.52 -2.23 -14.73
N LYS A 5 8.59 -3.43 -15.32
CA LYS A 5 9.82 -4.25 -15.32
C LYS A 5 10.99 -3.54 -16.02
N LYS A 6 10.71 -2.77 -17.08
CA LYS A 6 11.72 -2.01 -17.81
C LYS A 6 12.33 -0.88 -16.97
N TRP A 7 11.57 -0.33 -16.01
CA TRP A 7 12.04 0.72 -15.12
C TRP A 7 12.83 0.16 -13.92
N VAL A 8 12.45 -1.03 -13.44
CA VAL A 8 13.26 -1.80 -12.48
C VAL A 8 14.63 -2.19 -13.08
N LEU A 9 14.65 -2.54 -14.38
CA LEU A 9 15.88 -2.84 -15.13
C LEU A 9 16.79 -1.63 -15.38
N LEU A 10 16.27 -0.40 -15.25
CA LEU A 10 17.04 0.84 -15.42
C LEU A 10 17.71 1.33 -14.12
N GLY A 11 17.75 0.49 -13.07
CA GLY A 11 18.59 0.75 -11.89
C GLY A 11 18.04 1.80 -10.92
N ASN A 12 16.74 2.10 -10.95
CA ASN A 12 16.14 3.00 -9.97
C ASN A 12 15.73 2.23 -8.71
N VAL A 13 16.52 2.38 -7.65
CA VAL A 13 16.29 1.77 -6.32
C VAL A 13 14.90 2.13 -5.77
N ASN A 14 14.30 3.23 -6.25
CA ASN A 14 12.98 3.74 -5.87
C ASN A 14 11.79 2.93 -6.41
N ILE A 15 11.99 1.79 -7.08
CA ILE A 15 10.89 0.99 -7.64
C ILE A 15 10.76 -0.34 -6.91
N LYS A 16 11.68 -0.69 -6.01
CA LYS A 16 11.65 -1.98 -5.30
C LYS A 16 10.37 -2.17 -4.48
N HIS A 17 9.98 -1.17 -3.68
CA HIS A 17 8.74 -1.23 -2.91
C HIS A 17 7.50 -1.26 -3.81
N ALA A 18 7.52 -0.54 -4.94
CA ALA A 18 6.44 -0.55 -5.92
C ALA A 18 6.29 -1.92 -6.61
N LEU A 19 7.40 -2.61 -6.89
CA LEU A 19 7.38 -3.97 -7.44
C LEU A 19 6.79 -4.95 -6.43
N ILE A 20 7.24 -4.89 -5.16
CA ILE A 20 6.72 -5.76 -4.10
C ILE A 20 5.22 -5.51 -3.89
N LEU A 21 4.77 -4.25 -3.96
CA LEU A 21 3.35 -3.91 -3.88
C LEU A 21 2.56 -4.54 -5.04
N LEU A 22 3.05 -4.45 -6.27
CA LEU A 22 2.41 -5.11 -7.42
C LEU A 22 2.35 -6.63 -7.28
N GLU A 23 3.38 -7.24 -6.69
CA GLU A 23 3.36 -8.67 -6.39
C GLU A 23 2.38 -9.03 -5.27
N ALA A 24 2.17 -8.12 -4.30
CA ALA A 24 1.15 -8.27 -3.25
C ALA A 24 -0.26 -8.28 -3.86
N GLU A 25 -0.53 -7.33 -4.76
CA GLU A 25 -1.79 -7.25 -5.51
C GLU A 25 -2.04 -8.49 -6.36
N LYS A 26 -1.00 -8.95 -7.06
CA LYS A 26 -1.10 -10.17 -7.85
C LYS A 26 -1.43 -11.37 -6.96
N ALA A 27 -0.73 -11.51 -5.83
CA ALA A 27 -0.99 -12.59 -4.88
C ALA A 27 -2.41 -12.50 -4.28
N ALA A 28 -2.93 -11.30 -4.05
CA ALA A 28 -4.31 -11.09 -3.60
C ALA A 28 -5.32 -11.55 -4.65
N LEU A 29 -5.11 -11.20 -5.93
CA LEU A 29 -5.96 -11.64 -7.05
C LEU A 29 -5.88 -13.15 -7.29
N ASP A 30 -4.70 -13.74 -7.09
CA ASP A 30 -4.47 -15.19 -7.21
C ASP A 30 -5.00 -15.97 -5.98
N GLY A 31 -5.64 -15.30 -5.00
CA GLY A 31 -6.20 -15.93 -3.79
C GLY A 31 -5.15 -16.38 -2.75
N GLN A 32 -3.88 -16.01 -2.93
CA GLN A 32 -2.76 -16.41 -2.07
C GLN A 32 -2.64 -15.47 -0.86
N LEU A 33 -3.58 -15.57 0.08
CA LEU A 33 -3.76 -14.60 1.16
C LEU A 33 -2.49 -14.38 2.01
N ASP A 34 -1.83 -15.44 2.48
CA ASP A 34 -0.61 -15.31 3.30
C ASP A 34 0.55 -14.67 2.55
N SER A 35 0.64 -14.98 1.25
CA SER A 35 1.64 -14.42 0.35
C SER A 35 1.39 -12.93 0.15
N ALA A 36 0.14 -12.53 -0.05
CA ALA A 36 -0.26 -11.13 -0.16
C ALA A 36 0.05 -10.33 1.12
N LYS A 37 -0.34 -10.86 2.29
CA LYS A 37 -0.06 -10.24 3.60
C LYS A 37 1.43 -9.95 3.80
N LYS A 38 2.28 -10.97 3.59
CA LYS A 38 3.75 -10.84 3.71
C LYS A 38 4.31 -9.79 2.75
N LYS A 39 3.82 -9.76 1.52
CA LYS A 39 4.28 -8.80 0.51
C LYS A 39 3.84 -7.37 0.82
N TYR A 40 2.62 -7.14 1.29
CA TYR A 40 2.19 -5.81 1.74
C TYR A 40 3.08 -5.28 2.87
N GLN A 41 3.36 -6.09 3.88
CA GLN A 41 4.26 -5.72 4.97
C GLN A 41 5.67 -5.42 4.47
N ALA A 42 6.20 -6.24 3.55
CA ALA A 42 7.51 -6.02 2.95
C ALA A 42 7.57 -4.72 2.11
N ALA A 43 6.50 -4.39 1.37
CA ALA A 43 6.40 -3.14 0.62
C ALA A 43 6.42 -1.92 1.56
N ILE A 44 5.63 -1.96 2.64
CA ILE A 44 5.57 -0.89 3.66
C ILE A 44 6.93 -0.71 4.36
N ALA A 45 7.58 -1.81 4.74
CA ALA A 45 8.88 -1.79 5.38
C ALA A 45 9.96 -1.21 4.45
N THR A 46 9.95 -1.62 3.17
CA THR A 46 10.90 -1.12 2.17
C THR A 46 10.69 0.37 1.91
N ALA A 47 9.44 0.82 1.71
CA ALA A 47 9.12 2.23 1.53
C ALA A 47 9.53 3.08 2.76
N SER A 48 9.35 2.54 3.96
CA SER A 48 9.76 3.20 5.22
C SER A 48 11.27 3.38 5.31
N ARG A 49 12.05 2.35 4.96
CA ARG A 49 13.52 2.40 5.01
C ARG A 49 14.13 3.46 4.09
N HIS A 50 13.47 3.75 2.97
CA HIS A 50 13.94 4.73 1.99
C HIS A 50 13.27 6.10 2.14
N GLY A 51 12.40 6.30 3.15
CA GLY A 51 11.75 7.59 3.40
C GLY A 51 10.65 7.96 2.40
N PHE A 52 10.15 7.01 1.60
CA PHE A 52 9.07 7.27 0.64
C PHE A 52 7.71 7.31 1.34
N LEU A 53 7.41 8.46 1.95
CA LEU A 53 6.20 8.65 2.77
C LEU A 53 4.91 8.42 1.96
N HIS A 54 4.85 8.96 0.72
CA HIS A 54 3.74 8.75 -0.20
C HIS A 54 3.53 7.28 -0.56
N ASP A 55 4.60 6.56 -0.86
CA ASP A 55 4.49 5.16 -1.28
C ASP A 55 4.20 4.23 -0.10
N LYS A 56 4.68 4.59 1.10
CA LYS A 56 4.27 3.96 2.34
C LYS A 56 2.77 4.15 2.58
N ALA A 57 2.25 5.37 2.38
CA ALA A 57 0.82 5.65 2.51
C ALA A 57 -0.01 4.82 1.51
N LEU A 58 0.42 4.76 0.25
CA LEU A 58 -0.22 3.97 -0.79
C LEU A 58 -0.20 2.47 -0.46
N ALA A 59 0.92 1.92 0.00
CA ALA A 59 1.02 0.53 0.38
C ALA A 59 0.09 0.18 1.58
N ASN A 60 -0.06 1.10 2.52
CA ASN A 60 -1.03 0.97 3.62
C ASN A 60 -2.48 1.03 3.11
N GLU A 61 -2.81 1.95 2.20
CA GLU A 61 -4.15 2.03 1.60
C GLU A 61 -4.54 0.72 0.92
N ARG A 62 -3.64 0.18 0.08
CA ARG A 62 -3.86 -1.07 -0.64
C ARG A 62 -3.95 -2.29 0.29
N ALA A 63 -3.11 -2.35 1.32
CA ALA A 63 -3.21 -3.39 2.34
C ALA A 63 -4.57 -3.33 3.05
N GLY A 64 -5.03 -2.13 3.45
CA GLY A 64 -6.33 -1.96 4.09
C GLY A 64 -7.50 -2.43 3.22
N GLU A 65 -7.48 -2.06 1.93
CA GLU A 65 -8.47 -2.53 0.95
C GLU A 65 -8.46 -4.07 0.80
N PHE A 66 -7.28 -4.70 0.78
CA PHE A 66 -7.17 -6.16 0.76
C PHE A 66 -7.76 -6.81 2.02
N PHE A 67 -7.49 -6.26 3.21
CA PHE A 67 -8.05 -6.79 4.45
C PHE A 67 -9.58 -6.64 4.50
N LEU A 68 -10.15 -5.57 3.94
CA LEU A 68 -11.60 -5.44 3.77
C LEU A 68 -12.17 -6.51 2.86
N GLN A 69 -11.50 -6.79 1.73
CA GLN A 69 -11.97 -7.79 0.77
C GLN A 69 -12.04 -9.19 1.38
N ILE A 70 -11.14 -9.52 2.31
CA ILE A 70 -11.16 -10.82 3.02
C ILE A 70 -12.00 -10.80 4.30
N GLY A 71 -12.70 -9.69 4.59
CA GLY A 71 -13.62 -9.56 5.73
C GLY A 71 -12.97 -9.17 7.07
N ASP A 72 -11.68 -8.85 7.08
CA ASP A 72 -10.90 -8.55 8.29
C ASP A 72 -10.86 -7.04 8.55
N LYS A 73 -11.94 -6.53 9.17
CA LYS A 73 -12.15 -5.09 9.37
C LYS A 73 -11.15 -4.46 10.34
N ASP A 74 -10.65 -5.21 11.31
CA ASP A 74 -9.71 -4.69 12.33
C ASP A 74 -8.37 -4.34 11.67
N TRP A 75 -7.82 -5.27 10.90
CA TRP A 75 -6.61 -5.01 10.13
C TRP A 75 -6.83 -3.97 9.04
N ALA A 76 -7.99 -3.99 8.38
CA ALA A 76 -8.33 -2.95 7.42
C ALA A 76 -8.28 -1.55 8.03
N SER A 77 -8.95 -1.33 9.17
CA SER A 77 -8.96 -0.03 9.86
C SER A 77 -7.55 0.38 10.26
N TYR A 78 -6.74 -0.54 10.80
CA TYR A 78 -5.35 -0.26 11.14
C TYR A 78 -4.55 0.29 9.96
N TYR A 79 -4.59 -0.37 8.80
CA TYR A 79 -3.85 0.06 7.62
C TYR A 79 -4.42 1.35 7.00
N ILE A 80 -5.74 1.51 6.92
CA ILE A 80 -6.36 2.73 6.37
C ILE A 80 -6.06 3.95 7.25
N ARG A 81 -6.11 3.83 8.59
CA ARG A 81 -5.73 4.91 9.51
C ARG A 81 -4.27 5.32 9.34
N ASN A 82 -3.38 4.34 9.23
CA ASN A 82 -1.97 4.61 8.96
C ASN A 82 -1.77 5.31 7.61
N ALA A 83 -2.48 4.89 6.55
CA ALA A 83 -2.45 5.56 5.26
C ALA A 83 -2.91 7.02 5.37
N HIS A 84 -3.99 7.28 6.10
CA HIS A 84 -4.50 8.63 6.35
C HIS A 84 -3.48 9.52 7.07
N GLN A 85 -2.88 9.04 8.16
CA GLN A 85 -1.85 9.76 8.89
C GLN A 85 -0.63 10.07 8.02
N LEU A 86 -0.19 9.11 7.21
CA LEU A 86 0.95 9.29 6.32
C LEU A 86 0.66 10.29 5.19
N TYR A 87 -0.55 10.27 4.61
CA TYR A 87 -0.96 11.28 3.62
C TYR A 87 -1.08 12.67 4.23
N SER A 88 -1.57 12.77 5.48
CA SER A 88 -1.62 14.02 6.23
C SER A 88 -0.22 14.54 6.53
N ALA A 89 0.70 13.68 6.97
CA ALA A 89 2.10 14.05 7.24
C ALA A 89 2.86 14.45 5.96
N TRP A 90 2.50 13.87 4.81
CA TRP A 90 3.02 14.29 3.52
C TRP A 90 2.45 15.64 3.05
N GLY A 91 1.36 16.12 3.64
CA GLY A 91 0.70 17.39 3.31
C GLY A 91 -0.31 17.30 2.16
N SER A 92 -0.71 16.09 1.74
CA SER A 92 -1.66 15.92 0.64
C SER A 92 -3.11 15.91 1.11
N LYS A 93 -3.70 17.11 1.21
CA LYS A 93 -5.10 17.30 1.61
C LYS A 93 -6.08 16.61 0.66
N ALA A 94 -5.80 16.60 -0.65
CA ALA A 94 -6.65 15.93 -1.62
C ALA A 94 -6.74 14.41 -1.38
N LYS A 95 -5.65 13.77 -0.96
CA LYS A 95 -5.62 12.34 -0.68
C LYS A 95 -6.23 11.98 0.67
N THR A 96 -6.02 12.79 1.71
CA THR A 96 -6.71 12.62 3.00
C THR A 96 -8.21 12.75 2.83
N ASP A 97 -8.69 13.79 2.14
CA ASP A 97 -10.12 14.03 1.92
C ASP A 97 -10.77 12.95 1.03
N HIS A 98 -10.01 12.39 0.10
CA HIS A 98 -10.48 11.27 -0.72
C HIS A 98 -10.60 9.99 0.11
N LEU A 99 -9.59 9.67 0.90
CA LEU A 99 -9.57 8.49 1.75
C LEU A 99 -10.66 8.56 2.82
N GLN A 100 -10.87 9.74 3.42
CA GLN A 100 -11.93 9.95 4.41
C GLN A 100 -13.33 9.89 3.80
N ARG A 101 -13.53 10.34 2.55
CA ARG A 101 -14.82 10.14 1.86
C ARG A 101 -15.10 8.67 1.54
N LYS A 102 -14.08 7.89 1.19
CA LYS A 102 -14.23 6.51 0.73
C LYS A 102 -14.25 5.48 1.87
N ARG A 103 -13.50 5.75 2.94
CA ARG A 103 -13.23 4.85 4.06
C ARG A 103 -13.37 5.54 5.42
N GLY A 104 -14.17 6.61 5.50
CA GLY A 104 -14.42 7.33 6.75
C GLY A 104 -15.12 6.48 7.81
N ASP A 105 -15.71 5.35 7.43
CA ASP A 105 -16.23 4.32 8.33
C ASP A 105 -15.12 3.55 9.09
N LEU A 106 -13.87 3.63 8.63
CA LEU A 106 -12.72 2.90 9.18
C LEU A 106 -11.67 3.81 9.82
N ILE A 107 -11.79 5.12 9.65
CA ILE A 107 -10.87 6.13 10.21
C ILE A 107 -11.51 6.66 11.49
#